data_AF-G4CFY9-F1
#
_entry.id   AF-G4CFY9-F1
#
_cell.length_a   1.000
_cell.length_b   1.000
_cell.length_c   1.000
_cell.angle_alpha   90.00
_cell.angle_beta   90.00
_cell.angle_gamma   90.00
#
_symmetry.space_group_name_H-M   'P 1'
#
loop_
_entity.id
_entity.type
_entity.pdbx_description
1 polymer ?
#
loop_
_entity_poly.entity_id
_entity_poly.type
_entity_poly.pdbx_seq_one_letter_code
_entity_poly.pdbx_strand_id
1 'polypeptide(L)'
;MRIYRRFFNGEGYCDACYYREFKHKPCVKCGQIYRLPYRQKDVVCDRCKKNRPCLRCGKEQYSIGKLTQYGPVCNACSVYFREKKICSVCGKKAFRATRLGKSGTGAWLCPSCYGKARGHASCPQCGRHRMLQETEHGAMCKKMCYRGVYKLHNLPCPNTRRERKKM
;
A
#
# COMPACT_ATOMS: atom_id res chain seq x y z
N MET A 1 -34.43 15.97 7.36
CA MET A 1 -33.24 15.24 6.87
C MET A 1 -32.02 15.73 7.65
N ARG A 2 -31.38 14.91 8.50
CA ARG A 2 -30.20 15.34 9.28
C ARG A 2 -28.96 15.36 8.37
N ILE A 3 -28.55 16.55 7.96
CA ILE A 3 -27.34 16.76 7.16
C ILE A 3 -26.13 16.71 8.11
N TYR A 4 -25.41 15.60 8.11
CA TYR A 4 -24.15 15.47 8.83
C TYR A 4 -23.03 16.10 8.00
N ARG A 5 -22.39 17.15 8.54
CA ARG A 5 -21.30 17.88 7.85
C ARG A 5 -19.91 17.45 8.31
N ARG A 6 -19.80 16.88 9.51
CA ARG A 6 -18.51 16.50 10.10
C ARG A 6 -18.58 15.06 10.62
N PHE A 7 -17.50 14.31 10.42
CA PHE A 7 -17.35 12.95 10.93
C PHE A 7 -16.14 12.88 11.85
N PHE A 8 -16.33 12.33 13.05
CA PHE A 8 -15.25 12.11 14.01
C PHE A 8 -15.39 10.71 14.63
N ASN A 9 -14.32 9.91 14.61
CA ASN A 9 -14.31 8.51 15.09
C ASN A 9 -15.42 7.59 14.52
N GLY A 10 -15.95 7.88 13.32
CA GLY A 10 -17.02 7.08 12.70
C GLY A 10 -18.43 7.56 13.04
N GLU A 11 -18.57 8.56 13.91
CA GLU A 11 -19.84 9.21 14.22
C GLU A 11 -20.02 10.49 13.40
N GLY A 12 -21.23 10.69 12.88
CA GLY A 12 -21.62 11.89 12.14
C GLY A 12 -22.19 12.94 13.06
N TYR A 13 -21.69 14.17 12.95
CA TYR A 13 -22.16 15.33 13.71
C TYR A 13 -22.73 16.38 12.76
N CYS A 14 -23.89 16.94 13.10
CA CYS A 14 -24.31 18.21 12.53
C CYS A 14 -23.44 19.33 13.11
N ASP A 15 -23.45 20.52 12.49
CA ASP A 15 -22.65 21.64 12.97
C ASP A 15 -22.96 21.95 14.45
N ALA A 16 -24.24 22.11 14.84
CA ALA A 16 -24.61 22.41 16.23
C ALA A 16 -24.08 21.37 17.25
N CYS A 17 -24.22 20.07 16.97
CA CYS A 17 -23.68 19.02 17.84
C CYS A 17 -22.15 19.07 17.91
N TYR A 18 -21.47 19.35 16.80
CA TYR A 18 -20.02 19.50 16.77
C TYR A 18 -19.53 20.67 17.63
N TYR A 19 -20.19 21.84 17.60
CA TYR A 19 -19.83 22.98 18.48
C TYR A 19 -20.15 22.73 19.97
N ARG A 20 -21.12 21.87 20.27
CA ARG A 20 -21.47 21.49 21.65
C ARG A 20 -20.47 20.51 22.23
N GLU A 21 -20.17 19.43 21.51
CA GLU A 21 -19.31 18.36 22.03
C GLU A 21 -17.82 18.65 21.90
N PHE A 22 -17.40 19.46 20.92
CA PHE A 22 -16.00 19.77 20.70
C PHE A 22 -15.68 21.20 21.14
N LYS A 23 -14.77 21.35 22.10
CA LYS A 23 -14.35 22.65 22.66
C LYS A 23 -12.87 22.90 22.37
N HIS A 24 -12.47 24.18 22.40
CA HIS A 24 -11.07 24.53 22.27
C HIS A 24 -10.32 24.10 23.53
N LYS A 25 -9.39 23.15 23.38
CA LYS A 25 -8.55 22.62 24.45
C LYS A 25 -7.14 22.35 23.92
N PRO A 26 -6.11 22.45 24.78
CA PRO A 26 -4.75 22.10 24.38
C PRO A 26 -4.64 20.60 24.11
N CYS A 27 -3.93 20.22 23.05
CA CYS A 27 -3.61 18.82 22.77
C CYS A 27 -2.53 18.31 23.74
N VAL A 28 -2.77 17.17 24.38
CA VAL A 28 -1.82 16.56 25.34
C VAL A 28 -0.42 16.33 24.75
N LYS A 29 -0.32 16.07 23.44
CA LYS A 29 0.97 15.79 22.78
C LYS A 29 1.75 17.03 22.34
N CYS A 30 1.09 18.11 21.95
CA CYS A 30 1.76 19.27 21.31
C CYS A 30 1.43 20.62 21.96
N GLY A 31 0.58 20.66 22.99
CA GLY A 31 0.18 21.88 23.70
C GLY A 31 -0.70 22.86 22.91
N GLN A 32 -0.68 22.82 21.58
CA GLN A 32 -1.48 23.70 20.74
C GLN A 32 -2.98 23.51 20.94
N ILE A 33 -3.72 24.62 20.85
CA ILE A 33 -5.17 24.67 21.04
C ILE A 33 -5.85 24.16 19.75
N TYR A 34 -6.61 23.08 19.89
CA TYR A 34 -7.45 22.54 18.83
C TYR A 34 -8.87 22.37 19.35
N ARG A 35 -9.82 22.21 18.44
CA ARG A 35 -11.19 21.85 18.80
C ARG A 35 -11.30 20.34 19.00
N LEU A 36 -11.35 19.91 20.26
CA LEU A 36 -11.26 18.51 20.69
C LEU A 36 -12.51 18.11 21.50
N PRO A 37 -12.92 16.82 21.52
CA PRO A 37 -14.02 16.35 22.34
C PRO A 37 -13.83 16.74 23.80
N TYR A 38 -14.81 17.43 24.37
CA TYR A 38 -14.71 17.94 25.74
C TYR A 38 -14.70 16.82 26.79
N ARG A 39 -15.45 15.73 26.53
CA ARG A 39 -15.64 14.60 27.45
C ARG A 39 -14.41 13.71 27.62
N GLN A 40 -13.51 13.66 26.62
CA GLN A 40 -12.28 12.88 26.71
C GLN A 40 -11.15 13.77 27.28
N LYS A 41 -10.42 13.27 28.28
CA LYS A 41 -9.30 14.00 28.90
C LYS A 41 -8.00 13.87 28.09
N ASP A 42 -7.73 12.69 27.54
CA ASP A 42 -6.48 12.40 26.82
C ASP A 42 -6.58 12.55 25.30
N VAL A 43 -7.20 13.65 24.85
CA VAL A 43 -7.37 13.84 23.41
C VAL A 43 -6.10 14.38 22.77
N VAL A 44 -5.62 13.64 21.79
CA VAL A 44 -4.56 14.05 20.87
C VAL A 44 -5.19 14.66 19.61
N CYS A 45 -4.69 15.81 19.15
CA CYS A 45 -5.18 16.45 17.94
C CYS A 45 -4.93 15.57 16.69
N ASP A 46 -5.73 15.78 15.65
CA ASP A 46 -5.60 15.00 14.41
C ASP A 46 -4.21 15.10 13.79
N ARG A 47 -3.56 16.27 13.89
CA ARG A 47 -2.18 16.44 13.43
C ARG A 47 -1.22 15.52 14.19
N CYS A 48 -1.33 15.44 15.51
CA CYS A 48 -0.49 14.57 16.34
C CYS A 48 -0.85 13.08 16.24
N LYS A 49 -2.11 12.75 15.94
CA LYS A 49 -2.52 11.38 15.57
C LYS A 49 -1.87 10.94 14.25
N LYS A 50 -1.80 11.87 13.28
CA LYS A 50 -1.19 11.66 11.95
C LYS A 50 0.34 11.70 11.99
N ASN A 51 0.92 12.53 12.86
CA ASN A 51 2.37 12.68 13.06
C ASN A 51 2.93 11.58 13.99
N ARG A 52 2.81 10.35 13.53
CA ARG A 52 3.43 9.16 14.13
C ARG A 52 4.09 8.34 13.02
N PRO A 53 5.18 7.63 13.30
CA PRO A 53 5.77 6.72 12.33
C PRO A 53 4.76 5.65 11.90
N CYS A 54 4.92 5.14 10.68
CA CYS A 54 4.05 4.10 10.15
C CYS A 54 4.11 2.87 11.05
N LEU A 55 2.97 2.46 11.61
CA LEU A 55 2.86 1.35 12.58
C LEU A 55 3.61 0.07 12.18
N ARG A 56 3.67 -0.25 10.87
CA ARG A 56 4.35 -1.45 10.36
C ARG A 56 5.83 -1.27 10.04
N CYS A 57 6.23 -0.15 9.46
CA CYS A 57 7.57 0.01 8.87
C CYS A 57 8.42 1.11 9.52
N GLY A 58 7.89 1.83 10.51
CA GLY A 58 8.61 2.87 11.24
C GLY A 58 8.87 4.16 10.46
N LYS A 59 8.53 4.23 9.16
CA LYS A 59 8.78 5.43 8.35
C LYS A 59 8.05 6.64 8.94
N GLU A 60 8.72 7.78 9.06
CA GLU A 60 8.15 9.01 9.64
C GLU A 60 7.52 9.93 8.58
N GLN A 61 8.16 10.06 7.42
CA GLN A 61 7.64 10.88 6.32
C GLN A 61 6.94 9.99 5.27
N TYR A 62 5.61 10.05 5.23
CA TYR A 62 4.81 9.27 4.29
C TYR A 62 3.39 9.80 4.12
N SER A 63 2.75 9.44 3.02
CA SER A 63 1.31 9.64 2.84
C SER A 63 0.52 8.56 3.58
N ILE A 64 -0.42 8.99 4.43
CA ILE A 64 -1.25 8.12 5.24
C ILE A 64 -2.21 7.34 4.33
N GLY A 65 -2.14 6.02 4.40
CA GLY A 65 -3.03 5.14 3.65
C GLY A 65 -4.13 4.50 4.49
N LYS A 66 -3.92 4.37 5.80
CA LYS A 66 -4.95 3.92 6.74
C LYS A 66 -4.66 4.48 8.13
N LEU A 67 -5.67 4.96 8.82
CA LEU A 67 -5.58 5.30 10.24
C LEU A 67 -6.20 4.15 11.04
N THR A 68 -5.43 3.52 11.91
CA THR A 68 -5.91 2.48 12.82
C THR A 68 -6.02 3.03 14.23
N GLN A 69 -6.72 2.33 15.14
CA GLN A 69 -6.78 2.71 16.55
C GLN A 69 -5.40 2.81 17.22
N TYR A 70 -4.42 2.02 16.75
CA TYR A 70 -3.06 2.01 17.29
C TYR A 70 -2.14 3.04 16.62
N GLY A 71 -2.51 3.55 15.44
CA GLY A 71 -1.74 4.57 14.74
C GLY A 71 -1.89 4.58 13.22
N PRO A 72 -1.23 5.55 12.56
CA PRO A 72 -1.23 5.68 11.11
C PRO A 72 -0.37 4.61 10.43
N VAL A 73 -0.78 4.26 9.22
CA VAL A 73 -0.10 3.30 8.34
C VAL A 73 0.12 3.96 6.99
N CYS A 74 1.33 3.88 6.44
CA CYS A 74 1.63 4.43 5.13
C CYS A 74 0.88 3.71 4.00
N ASN A 75 0.69 4.38 2.87
CA ASN A 75 0.04 3.82 1.69
C ASN A 75 0.57 2.44 1.27
N ALA A 76 1.90 2.26 1.26
CA ALA A 76 2.52 0.99 0.91
C ALA A 76 2.20 -0.15 1.91
N CYS A 77 2.09 0.19 3.20
CA CYS A 77 1.79 -0.77 4.27
C CYS A 77 0.28 -0.99 4.46
N SER A 78 -0.56 -0.06 4.04
CA SER A 78 -2.02 -0.10 4.24
C SER A 78 -2.65 -1.40 3.71
N VAL A 79 -2.04 -2.00 2.68
CA VAL A 79 -2.51 -3.25 2.06
C VAL A 79 -2.48 -4.43 3.03
N TYR A 80 -1.55 -4.45 3.99
CA TYR A 80 -1.45 -5.53 4.99
C TYR A 80 -2.46 -5.40 6.14
N PHE A 81 -3.15 -4.27 6.23
CA PHE A 81 -4.20 -4.01 7.21
C PHE A 81 -5.60 -4.18 6.62
N ARG A 82 -5.69 -4.76 5.42
CA ARG A 82 -6.94 -5.15 4.77
C ARG A 82 -7.15 -6.65 4.95
N GLU A 83 -8.38 -7.11 4.85
CA GLU A 83 -8.68 -8.53 4.87
C GLU A 83 -8.02 -9.25 3.69
N LYS A 84 -7.46 -10.43 3.97
CA LYS A 84 -6.88 -11.28 2.92
C LYS A 84 -8.00 -11.84 2.06
N LYS A 85 -7.81 -11.85 0.75
CA LYS A 85 -8.75 -12.45 -0.19
C LYS A 85 -8.22 -13.78 -0.70
N ILE A 86 -9.12 -14.71 -0.99
CA ILE A 86 -8.78 -16.03 -1.50
C ILE A 86 -8.53 -15.93 -3.01
N CYS A 87 -7.42 -16.50 -3.48
CA CYS A 87 -7.14 -16.61 -4.89
C CYS A 87 -8.01 -17.71 -5.53
N SER A 88 -8.75 -17.38 -6.60
CA SER A 88 -9.59 -18.34 -7.32
C SER A 88 -8.80 -19.43 -8.05
N VAL A 89 -7.51 -19.19 -8.37
CA VAL A 89 -6.67 -20.15 -9.11
C VAL A 89 -5.91 -21.09 -8.19
N CYS A 90 -5.37 -20.58 -7.08
CA CYS A 90 -4.49 -21.38 -6.20
C CYS A 90 -5.01 -21.56 -4.77
N GLY A 91 -6.20 -21.05 -4.44
CA GLY A 91 -6.81 -21.15 -3.11
C GLY A 91 -6.11 -20.37 -1.99
N LYS A 92 -4.92 -19.80 -2.24
CA LYS A 92 -4.15 -19.11 -1.18
C LYS A 92 -4.73 -17.75 -0.82
N LYS A 93 -4.75 -17.44 0.48
CA LYS A 93 -5.13 -16.13 1.02
C LYS A 93 -4.02 -15.10 0.78
N ALA A 94 -4.33 -14.00 0.10
CA ALA A 94 -3.38 -12.94 -0.22
C ALA A 94 -3.92 -11.53 0.08
N PHE A 95 -3.06 -10.65 0.59
CA PHE A 95 -3.40 -9.23 0.86
C PHE A 95 -3.53 -8.39 -0.41
N ARG A 96 -2.73 -8.70 -1.45
CA ARG A 96 -2.65 -7.97 -2.71
C ARG A 96 -3.40 -8.70 -3.84
N ALA A 97 -4.52 -9.33 -3.52
CA ALA A 97 -5.31 -9.96 -4.57
C ALA A 97 -5.91 -8.89 -5.50
N THR A 98 -5.89 -9.14 -6.80
CA THR A 98 -6.37 -8.25 -7.86
C THR A 98 -7.46 -8.96 -8.66
N ARG A 99 -8.49 -8.23 -9.11
CA ARG A 99 -9.53 -8.80 -9.98
C ARG A 99 -9.06 -8.84 -11.44
N LEU A 100 -9.37 -9.92 -12.15
CA LEU A 100 -9.17 -10.04 -13.60
C LEU A 100 -10.49 -9.73 -14.33
N GLY A 101 -10.53 -8.65 -15.12
CA GLY A 101 -11.71 -8.26 -15.91
C GLY A 101 -12.06 -6.77 -15.73
N LYS A 102 -12.41 -6.09 -16.83
CA LYS A 102 -12.78 -4.65 -16.84
C LYS A 102 -14.12 -4.37 -16.12
N SER A 103 -14.93 -5.40 -15.87
CA SER A 103 -16.33 -5.31 -15.44
C SER A 103 -16.59 -5.59 -13.96
N GLY A 104 -15.57 -5.71 -13.10
CA GLY A 104 -15.76 -5.75 -11.63
C GLY A 104 -16.32 -7.05 -11.04
N THR A 105 -16.89 -7.94 -11.86
CA THR A 105 -17.37 -9.30 -11.49
C THR A 105 -16.28 -10.39 -11.62
N GLY A 106 -15.03 -9.98 -11.81
CA GLY A 106 -13.90 -10.89 -12.01
C GLY A 106 -13.43 -11.63 -10.76
N ALA A 107 -12.94 -12.85 -10.97
CA ALA A 107 -12.25 -13.68 -9.97
C ALA A 107 -11.06 -12.95 -9.31
N TRP A 108 -10.80 -13.23 -8.04
CA TRP A 108 -9.66 -12.69 -7.30
C TRP A 108 -8.40 -13.51 -7.59
N LEU A 109 -7.33 -12.86 -8.02
CA LEU A 109 -6.04 -13.49 -8.28
C LEU A 109 -4.99 -12.95 -7.32
N CYS A 110 -4.22 -13.83 -6.69
CA CYS A 110 -3.05 -13.40 -5.93
C CYS A 110 -1.99 -12.79 -6.88
N PRO A 111 -1.04 -11.98 -6.37
CA PRO A 111 -0.01 -11.35 -7.20
C PRO A 111 0.80 -12.32 -8.05
N SER A 112 1.03 -13.54 -7.56
CA SER A 112 1.78 -14.57 -8.28
C SER A 112 0.96 -15.12 -9.46
N CYS A 113 -0.28 -15.55 -9.24
CA CYS A 113 -1.16 -16.03 -10.30
C CYS A 113 -1.46 -14.93 -11.32
N TYR A 114 -1.67 -13.70 -10.85
CA TYR A 114 -1.85 -12.55 -11.71
C TYR A 114 -0.61 -12.25 -12.57
N GLY A 115 0.59 -12.32 -12.00
CA GLY A 115 1.84 -12.17 -12.73
C GLY A 115 1.99 -13.23 -13.83
N LYS A 116 1.76 -14.51 -13.48
CA LYS A 116 1.82 -15.63 -14.43
C LYS A 116 0.82 -15.44 -15.58
N ALA A 117 -0.42 -15.04 -15.29
CA ALA A 117 -1.44 -14.77 -16.31
C ALA A 117 -1.06 -13.63 -17.27
N ARG A 118 -0.13 -12.74 -16.86
CA ARG A 118 0.43 -11.68 -17.71
C ARG A 118 1.76 -12.06 -18.38
N GLY A 119 2.17 -13.33 -18.34
CA GLY A 119 3.43 -13.78 -18.91
C GLY A 119 4.66 -13.45 -18.05
N HIS A 120 4.49 -13.16 -16.76
CA HIS A 120 5.64 -13.08 -15.85
C HIS A 120 6.06 -14.48 -15.39
N ALA A 121 7.31 -14.81 -15.66
CA ALA A 121 7.95 -16.04 -15.20
C ALA A 121 9.43 -15.77 -14.89
N SER A 122 10.10 -16.75 -14.28
CA SER A 122 11.53 -16.67 -14.04
C SER A 122 12.25 -16.94 -15.36
N CYS A 123 13.11 -16.02 -15.79
CA CYS A 123 13.91 -16.20 -17.00
C CYS A 123 14.83 -17.41 -16.82
N PRO A 124 14.84 -18.39 -17.75
CA PRO A 124 15.67 -19.59 -17.62
C PRO A 124 17.18 -19.26 -17.55
N GLN A 125 17.59 -18.14 -18.14
CA GLN A 125 18.99 -17.80 -18.26
C GLN A 125 19.54 -16.91 -17.13
N CYS A 126 18.71 -16.07 -16.50
CA CYS A 126 19.16 -15.21 -15.40
C CYS A 126 18.41 -15.42 -14.08
N GLY A 127 17.47 -16.39 -14.04
CA GLY A 127 16.65 -16.73 -12.88
C GLY A 127 15.67 -15.64 -12.42
N ARG A 128 15.69 -14.45 -13.02
CA ARG A 128 14.89 -13.31 -12.56
C ARG A 128 13.45 -13.38 -13.00
N HIS A 129 12.53 -13.13 -12.07
CA HIS A 129 11.09 -13.09 -12.34
C HIS A 129 10.68 -11.79 -13.05
N ARG A 130 10.36 -11.88 -14.35
CA ARG A 130 10.03 -10.76 -15.24
C ARG A 130 9.05 -11.22 -16.32
N MET A 131 8.47 -10.28 -17.07
CA MET A 131 7.70 -10.60 -18.27
C MET A 131 8.63 -11.23 -19.31
N LEU A 132 8.30 -12.42 -19.78
CA LEU A 132 9.04 -13.11 -20.84
C LEU A 132 8.40 -12.81 -22.20
N GLN A 133 9.24 -12.84 -23.23
CA GLN A 133 8.85 -12.77 -24.63
C GLN A 133 9.29 -14.07 -25.29
N GLU A 134 8.49 -14.58 -26.22
CA GLU A 134 8.90 -15.71 -27.04
C GLU A 134 10.02 -15.28 -27.99
N THR A 135 11.03 -16.12 -28.10
CA THR A 135 12.19 -15.94 -28.97
C THR A 135 12.56 -17.28 -29.57
N GLU A 136 13.45 -17.28 -30.57
CA GLU A 136 13.96 -18.50 -31.23
C GLU A 136 14.64 -19.48 -30.26
N HIS A 137 15.12 -19.00 -29.11
CA HIS A 137 15.72 -19.83 -28.06
C HIS A 137 14.78 -20.04 -26.85
N GLY A 138 13.47 -19.84 -27.03
CA GLY A 138 12.43 -20.00 -26.01
C GLY A 138 12.06 -18.69 -25.30
N ALA A 139 11.25 -18.79 -24.23
CA ALA A 139 10.74 -17.62 -23.51
C ALA A 139 11.83 -16.93 -22.67
N MET A 140 12.20 -15.69 -23.03
CA MET A 140 13.30 -14.94 -22.42
C MET A 140 12.95 -13.49 -22.06
N CYS A 141 13.74 -12.85 -21.19
CA CYS A 141 13.47 -11.48 -20.77
C CYS A 141 14.14 -10.41 -21.68
N LYS A 142 13.39 -9.36 -22.04
CA LYS A 142 13.76 -8.34 -23.04
C LYS A 142 15.05 -7.54 -22.78
N LYS A 143 15.45 -7.35 -21.51
CA LYS A 143 16.48 -6.33 -21.18
C LYS A 143 17.86 -6.62 -21.76
N MET A 144 18.38 -7.82 -21.54
CA MET A 144 19.72 -8.20 -22.00
C MET A 144 19.81 -9.66 -22.46
N CYS A 145 18.93 -10.56 -21.98
CA CYS A 145 18.84 -11.95 -22.45
C CYS A 145 18.46 -12.04 -23.94
N TYR A 146 17.58 -11.17 -24.42
CA TYR A 146 17.23 -11.14 -25.84
C TYR A 146 18.37 -10.66 -26.77
N ARG A 147 19.29 -9.81 -26.30
CA ARG A 147 20.35 -9.17 -27.11
C ARG A 147 21.69 -9.94 -27.16
N GLY A 148 21.75 -11.18 -26.66
CA GLY A 148 22.96 -12.03 -26.75
C GLY A 148 24.22 -11.61 -25.96
N VAL A 149 24.23 -10.47 -25.27
CA VAL A 149 25.45 -9.84 -24.69
C VAL A 149 26.13 -10.64 -23.56
N TYR A 150 25.50 -11.70 -23.05
CA TYR A 150 25.92 -12.43 -21.84
C TYR A 150 26.58 -13.79 -22.14
N LYS A 151 26.67 -14.23 -23.40
CA LYS A 151 27.48 -15.41 -23.75
C LYS A 151 28.99 -15.11 -23.81
N LEU A 152 29.40 -13.84 -23.97
CA LEU A 152 30.81 -13.48 -24.15
C LEU A 152 31.57 -13.12 -22.85
N HIS A 153 30.89 -12.79 -21.74
CA HIS A 153 31.59 -12.20 -20.58
C HIS A 153 31.17 -12.70 -19.19
N ASN A 154 30.30 -13.71 -19.05
CA ASN A 154 29.88 -14.22 -17.73
C ASN A 154 29.34 -13.13 -16.76
N LEU A 155 28.76 -12.05 -17.31
CA LEU A 155 28.31 -10.91 -16.53
C LEU A 155 26.88 -11.10 -16.00
N PRO A 156 26.61 -10.85 -14.70
CA PRO A 156 25.26 -10.90 -14.17
C PRO A 156 24.40 -9.80 -14.82
N CYS A 157 23.20 -10.16 -15.28
CA CYS A 157 22.22 -9.19 -15.79
C CYS A 157 22.11 -8.00 -14.80
N PRO A 158 22.18 -6.73 -15.20
CA PRO A 158 22.20 -5.62 -14.23
C PRO A 158 20.88 -5.53 -13.46
N ASN A 159 20.97 -5.50 -12.13
CA ASN A 159 19.82 -5.33 -11.24
C ASN A 159 19.53 -3.83 -11.12
N THR A 160 18.87 -3.25 -12.12
CA THR A 160 18.63 -1.80 -12.22
C THR A 160 17.76 -1.19 -11.10
N ARG A 161 17.51 -1.90 -9.98
CA ARG A 161 16.93 -1.31 -8.77
C ARG A 161 17.97 -0.82 -7.75
N ARG A 162 19.25 -1.24 -7.84
CA ARG A 162 20.29 -0.81 -6.88
C ARG A 162 21.17 0.35 -7.35
N GLU A 163 21.19 0.66 -8.64
CA GLU A 163 22.09 1.69 -9.21
C GLU A 163 21.41 3.06 -9.46
N ARG A 164 20.41 3.42 -8.65
CA ARG A 164 19.84 4.79 -8.64
C ARG A 164 20.17 5.58 -7.36
N LYS A 165 21.06 5.07 -6.52
CA LYS A 165 21.55 5.77 -5.33
C LYS A 165 23.07 5.64 -5.24
N LYS A 166 23.76 6.45 -6.02
CA LYS A 166 25.08 7.04 -5.75
C LYS A 166 25.20 8.19 -6.76
N MET A 167 24.44 9.26 -6.49
CA MET A 167 24.95 10.62 -6.68
C MET A 167 25.81 10.90 -5.45
#